data_AF-A0A4Y2A4P2-F1
#
_entry.id   AF-A0A4Y2A4P2-F1
#
_cell.length_a   1.000
_cell.length_b   1.000
_cell.length_c   1.000
_cell.angle_alpha   90.00
_cell.angle_beta   90.00
_cell.angle_gamma   90.00
#
_symmetry.space_group_name_H-M   'P 1'
#
loop_
_entity.id
_entity.type
_entity.pdbx_description
1 polymer ?
#
loop_
_entity_poly.entity_id
_entity_poly.type
_entity_poly.pdbx_seq_one_letter_code
_entity_poly.pdbx_strand_id
1 'polypeptide(L)'
;MNTTVVPPEKVLLPPLHVKLGLMKQFIKSLPEDGECFKYLCSKFPKLSEAKLKDGAVTGQDVRKLLSDSLFSETMGGNEKEAWLLLRM
;
A
#
# COMPACT_ATOMS: atom_id res chain seq x y z
N MET A 1 -10.46 34.58 2.00
CA MET A 1 -9.32 34.53 1.06
C MET A 1 -8.31 33.57 1.64
N ASN A 2 -8.35 32.31 1.21
CA ASN A 2 -7.59 31.21 1.79
C ASN A 2 -6.30 31.08 0.98
N THR A 3 -5.26 31.79 1.42
CA THR A 3 -3.92 31.75 0.83
C THR A 3 -3.24 30.45 1.24
N THR A 4 -3.23 29.47 0.35
CA THR A 4 -2.46 28.23 0.51
C THR A 4 -0.96 28.54 0.54
N VAL A 5 -0.32 28.27 1.68
CA VAL A 5 1.10 28.55 1.99
C VAL A 5 2.08 27.61 1.26
N VAL A 6 1.57 26.63 0.50
CA VAL A 6 2.40 25.59 -0.12
C VAL A 6 2.14 25.53 -1.63
N PRO A 7 3.19 25.62 -2.47
CA PRO A 7 3.07 25.48 -3.92
C PRO A 7 2.49 24.10 -4.31
N PRO A 8 1.57 24.03 -5.29
CA PRO A 8 0.97 22.77 -5.74
C PRO A 8 2.00 21.71 -6.16
N GLU A 9 3.12 22.13 -6.75
CA GLU A 9 4.24 21.28 -7.17
C GLU A 9 4.99 20.62 -5.99
N LYS A 10 4.80 21.13 -4.76
CA LYS A 10 5.33 20.52 -3.52
C LYS A 10 4.31 19.66 -2.80
N VAL A 11 3.06 19.63 -3.27
CA VAL A 11 2.02 18.70 -2.79
C VAL A 11 2.15 17.41 -3.60
N LEU A 12 3.26 16.70 -3.38
CA LEU A 12 3.71 15.60 -4.24
C LEU A 12 2.87 14.32 -4.11
N LEU A 13 1.92 14.28 -3.17
CA LEU A 13 1.11 13.10 -2.90
C LEU A 13 -0.34 13.53 -2.67
N PRO A 14 -1.33 12.73 -3.14
CA PRO A 14 -2.68 12.84 -2.65
C PRO A 14 -2.67 12.86 -1.12
N PRO A 15 -3.65 13.51 -0.47
CA PRO A 15 -3.77 13.46 0.97
C PRO A 15 -3.59 12.02 1.48
N LEU A 16 -2.73 11.83 2.48
CA LEU A 16 -2.35 10.52 3.01
C LEU A 16 -3.54 9.56 3.23
N HIS A 17 -4.73 10.10 3.54
CA HIS A 17 -5.96 9.34 3.71
C HIS A 17 -6.44 8.61 2.43
N VAL A 18 -6.23 9.17 1.24
CA VAL A 18 -6.59 8.53 -0.04
C VAL A 18 -5.67 7.33 -0.31
N LYS A 19 -4.36 7.53 -0.16
CA LYS A 19 -3.36 6.48 -0.40
C LYS A 19 -3.50 5.32 0.60
N LEU A 20 -3.84 5.62 1.85
CA LEU A 20 -4.15 4.59 2.86
C LEU A 20 -5.42 3.79 2.50
N GLY A 21 -6.47 4.47 2.03
CA GLY A 21 -7.69 3.82 1.56
C GLY A 21 -7.46 2.89 0.38
N LEU A 22 -6.69 3.33 -0.61
CA LEU A 22 -6.33 2.53 -1.77
C LEU A 22 -5.44 1.34 -1.40
N MET A 23 -4.44 1.52 -0.52
CA MET A 23 -3.63 0.40 -0.03
C MET A 23 -4.44 -0.62 0.75
N LYS A 24 -5.38 -0.15 1.57
CA LYS A 24 -6.32 -1.04 2.24
C LYS A 24 -7.05 -1.89 1.19
N GLN A 25 -7.67 -1.26 0.19
CA GLN A 25 -8.39 -1.99 -0.86
C GLN A 25 -7.50 -2.96 -1.65
N PHE A 26 -6.27 -2.54 -1.99
CA PHE A 26 -5.28 -3.39 -2.66
C PHE A 26 -5.02 -4.66 -1.87
N ILE A 27 -4.68 -4.54 -0.57
CA ILE A 27 -4.40 -5.71 0.28
C ILE A 27 -5.65 -6.59 0.42
N LYS A 28 -6.84 -6.01 0.56
CA LYS A 28 -8.11 -6.77 0.64
C LYS A 28 -8.42 -7.54 -0.66
N SER A 29 -7.89 -7.10 -1.79
CA SER A 29 -8.11 -7.71 -3.10
C SER A 29 -7.08 -8.77 -3.48
N LEU A 30 -6.02 -8.92 -2.68
CA LEU A 30 -5.00 -9.95 -2.95
C LEU A 30 -5.57 -11.34 -2.68
N PRO A 31 -5.26 -12.34 -3.53
CA PRO A 31 -5.60 -13.73 -3.26
C PRO A 31 -4.82 -14.22 -2.04
N GLU A 32 -5.50 -14.90 -1.11
CA GLU A 32 -4.94 -15.35 0.17
C GLU A 32 -3.82 -16.39 -0.02
N ASP A 33 -3.92 -17.18 -1.08
CA ASP A 33 -2.93 -18.16 -1.52
C ASP A 33 -1.84 -17.56 -2.42
N GLY A 34 -1.99 -16.29 -2.81
CA GLY A 34 -1.04 -15.56 -3.63
C GLY A 34 0.30 -15.31 -2.93
N GLU A 35 1.37 -15.27 -3.72
CA GLU A 35 2.72 -15.01 -3.21
C GLU A 35 2.83 -13.61 -2.57
N CYS A 36 2.16 -12.62 -3.14
CA CYS A 36 2.10 -11.26 -2.61
C CYS A 36 1.48 -11.22 -1.20
N PHE A 37 0.38 -11.93 -0.97
CA PHE A 37 -0.26 -11.97 0.35
C PHE A 37 0.56 -12.78 1.36
N LYS A 38 1.13 -13.92 0.95
CA LYS A 38 2.08 -14.70 1.78
C LYS A 38 3.29 -13.87 2.20
N TYR A 39 3.81 -13.04 1.30
CA TYR A 39 4.89 -12.10 1.61
C TYR A 39 4.46 -11.06 2.64
N LEU A 40 3.25 -10.50 2.55
CA LEU A 40 2.74 -9.58 3.58
C LEU A 40 2.69 -10.23 4.96
N CYS A 41 2.23 -11.48 5.05
CA CYS A 41 2.20 -12.24 6.31
C CYS A 41 3.60 -12.41 6.90
N SER A 42 4.61 -12.70 6.08
CA SER A 42 6.00 -12.85 6.55
C SER A 42 6.65 -11.51 6.90
N LYS A 43 6.34 -10.43 6.17
CA LYS A 43 6.87 -9.09 6.38
C LYS A 43 6.32 -8.44 7.65
N PHE A 44 5.05 -8.69 7.97
CA PHE A 44 4.37 -8.15 9.13
C PHE A 44 3.92 -9.27 10.09
N PRO A 45 4.85 -10.02 10.72
CA PRO A 45 4.51 -11.16 11.56
C PRO A 45 3.72 -10.78 12.82
N LYS A 46 3.67 -9.48 13.16
CA LYS A 46 2.87 -8.93 14.26
C LYS A 46 1.40 -8.71 13.88
N LEU A 47 1.08 -8.67 12.59
CA LEU A 47 -0.29 -8.60 12.09
C LEU A 47 -0.77 -10.01 11.84
N SER A 48 -1.96 -10.35 12.34
CA SER A 48 -2.58 -11.62 11.98
C SER A 48 -3.05 -11.58 10.52
N GLU A 49 -3.17 -12.74 9.90
CA GLU A 49 -3.70 -12.87 8.54
C GLU A 49 -5.07 -12.21 8.40
N ALA A 50 -5.95 -12.37 9.40
CA ALA A 50 -7.25 -11.71 9.45
C ALA A 50 -7.14 -10.17 9.44
N LYS A 51 -6.16 -9.59 10.15
CA LYS A 51 -5.91 -8.14 10.14
C LYS A 51 -5.41 -7.68 8.77
N LEU A 52 -4.56 -8.48 8.12
CA LEU A 52 -4.11 -8.20 6.75
C LEU A 52 -5.28 -8.29 5.75
N LYS A 53 -6.16 -9.29 5.85
CA LYS A 53 -7.39 -9.40 5.02
C LYS A 53 -8.37 -8.26 5.21
N ASP A 54 -8.41 -7.66 6.40
CA ASP A 54 -9.17 -6.44 6.64
C ASP A 54 -8.50 -5.18 6.07
N GLY A 55 -7.27 -5.32 5.56
CA GLY A 55 -6.38 -4.23 5.15
C GLY A 55 -6.09 -3.30 6.33
N ALA A 56 -6.01 -3.84 7.55
CA ALA A 56 -5.70 -3.11 8.77
C ALA A 56 -4.19 -2.80 8.84
N VAL A 57 -3.73 -1.96 7.93
CA VAL A 57 -2.36 -1.46 7.85
C VAL A 57 -2.29 0.01 8.29
N THR A 58 -1.20 0.39 8.94
CA THR A 58 -0.96 1.78 9.32
C THR A 58 -0.24 2.54 8.20
N GLY A 59 -0.21 3.88 8.29
CA GLY A 59 0.61 4.68 7.38
C GLY A 59 2.10 4.33 7.45
N GLN A 60 2.61 3.81 8.58
CA GLN A 60 4.00 3.35 8.68
C GLN A 60 4.22 2.03 7.92
N ASP A 61 3.27 1.11 7.98
CA ASP A 61 3.33 -0.17 7.26
C ASP A 61 3.29 0.06 5.76
N VAL A 62 2.40 0.96 5.30
CA VAL A 62 2.34 1.39 3.90
C VAL A 62 3.67 2.00 3.43
N ARG A 63 4.30 2.86 4.24
CA ARG A 63 5.62 3.42 3.89
C ARG A 63 6.70 2.35 3.78
N LYS A 64 6.75 1.39 4.73
CA LYS A 64 7.68 0.26 4.67
C LYS A 64 7.49 -0.56 3.40
N LEU A 65 6.23 -0.82 3.04
CA LEU A 65 5.87 -1.61 1.87
C LEU A 65 6.24 -0.89 0.56
N LEU A 66 5.98 0.42 0.47
CA LEU A 66 6.34 1.24 -0.69
C LEU A 66 7.86 1.35 -0.90
N SER A 67 8.65 1.25 0.17
CA SER A 67 10.11 1.25 0.11
C SER A 67 10.72 -0.13 -0.10
N ASP A 68 9.91 -1.19 -0.13
CA ASP A 68 10.38 -2.57 -0.25
C ASP A 68 10.37 -3.01 -1.72
N SER A 69 11.55 -3.06 -2.34
CA SER A 69 11.68 -3.51 -3.73
C SER A 69 11.28 -4.98 -3.92
N LEU A 70 11.55 -5.83 -2.92
CA LEU A 70 11.23 -7.26 -2.96
C LEU A 70 9.72 -7.51 -2.98
N PHE A 71 8.93 -6.59 -2.42
CA PHE A 71 7.48 -6.74 -2.43
C PHE A 71 6.93 -6.76 -3.86
N SER A 72 7.45 -5.91 -4.74
CA SER A 72 7.03 -5.86 -6.15
C SER A 72 7.46 -7.07 -6.98
N GLU A 73 8.40 -7.87 -6.47
CA GLU A 73 8.85 -9.12 -7.10
C GLU A 73 7.88 -10.28 -6.81
N THR A 74 7.09 -10.18 -5.74
CA THR A 74 6.08 -11.19 -5.36
C THR A 74 4.74 -11.03 -6.06
N MET A 75 4.62 -10.01 -6.92
CA MET A 75 3.38 -9.66 -7.61
C MET A 75 3.27 -10.31 -8.98
N GLY A 76 2.11 -10.85 -9.27
CA GLY A 76 1.70 -11.20 -10.63
C GLY A 76 1.45 -9.96 -11.50
N GLY A 77 1.18 -10.14 -12.80
CA GLY A 77 1.03 -9.03 -13.75
C GLY A 77 0.02 -7.96 -13.31
N ASN A 78 -1.23 -8.36 -13.03
CA ASN A 78 -2.27 -7.40 -12.63
C ASN A 78 -1.98 -6.73 -11.28
N GLU A 79 -1.41 -7.47 -10.33
CA GLU A 79 -1.03 -6.95 -9.02
C GLU A 79 0.07 -5.90 -9.15
N LYS A 80 1.04 -6.14 -10.05
CA LYS A 80 2.17 -5.25 -10.31
C LYS A 80 1.72 -3.96 -11.00
N GLU A 81 0.82 -4.05 -11.97
CA GLU A 81 0.21 -2.87 -12.61
C GLU A 81 -0.56 -2.01 -11.58
N ALA A 82 -1.38 -2.66 -10.75
CA ALA A 82 -2.08 -1.97 -9.66
C ALA A 82 -1.11 -1.33 -8.67
N TRP A 83 0.00 -2.00 -8.35
CA TRP A 83 1.03 -1.48 -7.46
C TRP A 83 1.77 -0.27 -8.03
N LEU A 84 2.06 -0.26 -9.33
CA LEU A 84 2.70 0.89 -9.99
C LEU A 84 1.80 2.13 -9.93
N LEU A 85 0.50 1.97 -10.15
CA LEU A 85 -0.49 3.05 -10.01
C LEU A 85 -0.58 3.59 -8.58
N LEU A 86 -0.34 2.75 -7.57
CA LEU A 86 -0.30 3.17 -6.16
C LEU A 86 0.99 3.91 -5.80
N ARG A 87 2.07 3.74 -6.58
CA ARG A 87 3.38 4.36 -6.35
C ARG A 87 3.52 5.74 -6.99
N MET A 88 2.77 6.01 -8.07
CA MET A 88 2.63 7.36 -8.66
C MET A 88 2.10 8.39 -7.66
#